data_AF-A0A1G0HRL9-F1
#
_entry.id   AF-A0A1G0HRL9-F1
#
_cell.length_a   1.000
_cell.length_b   1.000
_cell.length_c   1.000
_cell.angle_alpha   90.00
_cell.angle_beta   90.00
_cell.angle_gamma   90.00
#
_symmetry.space_group_name_H-M   'P 1'
#
loop_
_entity.id
_entity.type
_entity.pdbx_description
1 polymer ?
#
loop_
_entity_poly.entity_id
_entity_poly.type
_entity_poly.pdbx_seq_one_letter_code
_entity_poly.pdbx_strand_id
1 'polypeptide(L)' 'MDIVFQLHDKLIPIEVKSTATFNPELLANIRYFQKLVGERAPFGLLVYTGPHEQLIDNIHVVNFRNLHAMLERVREQLQ' A
#
# COMPACT_ATOMS: atom_id res chain seq x y z
N MET A 1 -5.73 0.95 9.38
CA MET A 1 -6.04 0.40 8.06
C MET A 1 -7.30 1.06 7.58
N ASP A 2 -7.19 1.88 6.55
CA ASP A 2 -8.30 2.71 6.07
C ASP A 2 -9.14 1.95 5.02
N ILE A 3 -8.47 1.20 4.14
CA ILE A 3 -9.12 0.37 3.12
C ILE A 3 -8.42 -0.99 3.07
N VAL A 4 -9.20 -2.05 2.88
CA VAL A 4 -8.67 -3.37 2.48
C VAL A 4 -9.29 -3.69 1.13
N PHE A 5 -8.47 -3.69 0.09
CA PHE A 5 -8.91 -4.01 -1.25
C PHE A 5 -8.74 -5.50 -1.51
N GLN A 6 -9.84 -6.20 -1.80
CA GLN A 6 -9.80 -7.62 -2.10
C GLN A 6 -9.65 -7.87 -3.59
N LEU A 7 -8.64 -8.65 -3.98
CA LEU A 7 -8.46 -9.16 -5.33
C LEU A 7 -8.24 -10.67 -5.27
N HIS A 8 -9.21 -11.44 -5.77
CA HIS A 8 -9.25 -12.91 -5.61
C HIS A 8 -9.14 -13.31 -4.12
N ASP A 9 -8.15 -14.14 -3.79
CA ASP A 9 -7.83 -14.59 -2.43
C ASP A 9 -6.95 -13.59 -1.66
N LYS A 10 -6.45 -12.54 -2.33
CA LYS A 10 -5.54 -11.53 -1.78
C LYS A 10 -6.27 -10.35 -1.16
N LEU A 11 -5.72 -9.84 -0.08
CA LEU A 11 -6.19 -8.72 0.74
C LEU A 11 -5.08 -7.66 0.76
N ILE A 12 -5.30 -6.59 0.02
CA ILE A 12 -4.32 -5.51 -0.14
C ILE A 12 -4.65 -4.39 0.87
N PRO A 13 -3.89 -4.26 1.97
CA PRO A 13 -4.04 -3.14 2.89
C PRO A 13 -3.63 -1.82 2.23
N ILE A 14 -4.50 -0.82 2.34
CA ILE A 14 -4.24 0.55 1.90
C ILE A 14 -4.46 1.50 3.08
N GLU A 15 -3.41 2.26 3.41
CA GLU A 15 -3.44 3.32 4.42
C GLU A 15 -3.30 4.67 3.71
N VAL A 16 -4.14 5.65 4.08
CA VAL A 16 -4.14 7.00 3.51
C VAL A 16 -3.70 8.00 4.56
N LYS A 17 -2.70 8.83 4.25
CA LYS A 17 -2.16 9.84 5.18
C LYS A 17 -2.02 11.20 4.50
N SER A 18 -2.50 12.26 5.13
CA SER A 18 -2.40 13.64 4.63
C SER A 18 -1.05 14.32 4.96
N THR A 19 0.02 13.55 5.17
CA THR A 19 1.36 14.07 5.46
C THR A 19 2.25 14.06 4.21
N ALA A 20 3.05 15.11 4.06
CA ALA A 20 3.98 15.25 2.94
C ALA A 20 5.36 14.65 3.22
N THR A 21 5.74 14.54 4.49
CA THR A 21 7.04 13.97 4.89
C THR A 21 6.86 12.49 5.21
N PHE A 22 7.64 11.65 4.53
CA PHE A 22 7.68 10.23 4.83
C PHE A 22 8.36 9.97 6.18
N ASN A 23 7.76 9.04 6.95
CA ASN A 23 8.33 8.48 8.18
C ASN A 23 8.08 6.96 8.14
N PRO A 24 9.08 6.11 8.43
CA PRO A 24 8.89 4.65 8.53
C PRO A 24 7.72 4.21 9.42
N GLU A 25 7.34 4.96 10.45
CA GLU A 25 6.18 4.67 11.31
C GLU A 25 4.85 4.68 10.55
N LEU A 26 4.76 5.39 9.42
CA LEU A 26 3.57 5.37 8.56
C LEU A 26 3.28 3.97 7.99
N LEU A 27 4.27 3.08 7.98
CA LEU A 27 4.17 1.70 7.50
C LEU A 27 3.71 0.72 8.58
N ALA A 28 3.65 1.13 9.85
CA ALA A 28 3.43 0.22 10.98
C ALA A 28 2.10 -0.56 10.87
N ASN A 29 1.01 0.12 10.53
CA ASN A 29 -0.30 -0.51 10.37
C ASN A 29 -0.34 -1.51 9.20
N ILE A 30 0.34 -1.18 8.09
CA ILE A 30 0.43 -2.07 6.93
C ILE A 30 1.24 -3.32 7.28
N ARG A 31 2.42 -3.14 7.90
CA ARG A 31 3.28 -4.25 8.35
C ARG A 31 2.56 -5.16 9.34
N TYR A 32 1.84 -4.57 10.30
CA TYR A 32 1.03 -5.32 11.26
C TYR A 32 -0.04 -6.16 10.55
N PHE A 33 -0.77 -5.55 9.60
CA PHE A 33 -1.80 -6.25 8.83
C PHE A 33 -1.21 -7.40 8.00
N GLN A 34 -0.10 -7.17 7.29
CA GLN A 34 0.58 -8.20 6.51
C GLN A 34 1.05 -9.36 7.37
N LYS A 35 1.60 -9.08 8.56
CA LYS A 35 1.99 -10.11 9.52
C LYS A 35 0.79 -10.92 10.02
N LEU A 36 -0.35 -10.27 10.27
CA LEU A 36 -1.57 -10.92 10.75
C LEU A 36 -2.20 -11.82 9.69
N VAL A 37 -2.21 -11.38 8.43
CA VAL A 37 -2.90 -12.03 7.31
C VAL A 37 -2.01 -13.05 6.57
N GLY A 38 -0.69 -12.87 6.61
CA GLY A 38 0.28 -13.75 5.97
C GLY A 38 0.23 -13.66 4.44
N GLU A 39 0.31 -14.81 3.77
CA GLU A 39 0.44 -14.93 2.31
C GLU A 39 -0.73 -14.33 1.52
N ARG A 40 -1.87 -14.11 2.18
CA ARG A 40 -3.02 -13.42 1.59
C ARG A 40 -2.82 -11.92 1.50
N ALA A 41 -1.83 -11.32 2.14
CA ALA A 41 -1.50 -9.90 2.04
C ALA A 41 -0.10 -9.68 1.43
N PRO A 42 0.08 -9.99 0.13
CA PRO A 42 1.40 -10.05 -0.50
C PRO A 42 2.12 -8.70 -0.54
N PHE A 43 1.37 -7.59 -0.64
CA PHE A 43 1.89 -6.22 -0.61
C PHE A 43 0.84 -5.27 -0.01
N GLY A 44 1.24 -4.01 0.24
CA GLY A 44 0.36 -2.96 0.72
C GLY A 44 0.65 -1.60 0.06
N LEU A 45 -0.24 -0.63 0.30
CA LEU A 45 -0.13 0.72 -0.26
C LEU A 45 -0.22 1.76 0.85
N LEU A 46 0.80 2.62 0.95
CA LEU A 46 0.73 3.87 1.67
C LEU A 46 0.45 4.98 0.65
N VAL A 47 -0.76 5.53 0.68
CA VAL A 47 -1.15 6.68 -0.14
C VAL A 47 -0.94 7.95 0.67
N TYR A 48 -0.09 8.86 0.19
CA TYR A 48 0.21 10.09 0.92
C TYR A 48 0.36 11.33 0.04
N THR A 49 0.62 12.49 0.64
CA THR A 49 0.71 13.78 -0.09
C THR A 49 2.13 14.15 -0.50
N GLY A 50 3.14 13.40 -0.02
CA GLY A 50 4.55 13.68 -0.29
C GLY A 50 4.98 13.34 -1.72
N PRO A 51 6.02 13.99 -2.25
CA PRO A 51 6.43 13.84 -3.64
C PRO A 51 7.24 12.57 -3.90
N HIS A 52 7.80 11.94 -2.86
CA HIS A 52 8.68 10.78 -3.01
C HIS A 52 7.87 9.48 -3.05
N GLU A 53 8.03 8.72 -4.11
CA GLU A 53 7.45 7.38 -4.22
C GLU A 53 8.56 6.34 -4.16
N GLN A 54 8.28 5.21 -3.52
CA GLN A 54 9.26 4.15 -3.31
C GLN A 54 8.57 2.83 -2.95
N LEU A 55 9.28 1.73 -3.18
CA LEU A 55 8.93 0.43 -2.64
C LEU A 55 9.83 0.16 -1.42
N ILE A 56 9.21 -0.07 -0.26
CA ILE A 56 9.90 -0.46 0.97
C ILE A 56 9.34 -1.81 1.39
N ASP A 57 10.19 -2.83 1.47
CA ASP A 57 9.76 -4.22 1.62
C ASP A 57 8.75 -4.57 0.50
N ASN A 58 7.54 -4.99 0.86
CA ASN A 58 6.42 -5.18 -0.07
C ASN A 58 5.35 -4.08 0.12
N ILE A 59 5.75 -2.84 0.42
CA ILE A 59 4.83 -1.72 0.60
C ILE A 59 5.17 -0.61 -0.39
N HIS A 60 4.19 -0.26 -1.20
CA HIS A 60 4.29 0.84 -2.15
C HIS A 60 3.89 2.15 -1.49
N VAL A 61 4.83 3.07 -1.39
CA VAL A 61 4.59 4.46 -0.97
C VAL A 61 4.30 5.28 -2.23
N VAL A 62 3.09 5.82 -2.32
CA VAL A 62 2.55 6.40 -3.56
C VAL A 62 1.91 7.74 -3.25
N ASN A 63 2.21 8.75 -4.07
CA ASN A 63 1.48 10.00 -4.02
C ASN A 63 0.04 9.79 -4.51
N PHE A 64 -0.94 10.38 -3.84
CA PHE A 64 -2.36 10.22 -4.22
C PHE A 64 -2.65 10.53 -5.69
N ARG A 65 -1.87 11.42 -6.33
CA ARG A 65 -2.02 11.78 -7.76
C ARG A 65 -1.68 10.63 -8.71
N ASN A 66 -0.83 9.68 -8.27
CA ASN A 66 -0.38 8.56 -9.09
C ASN A 66 -1.08 7.24 -8.71
N LEU A 67 -2.01 7.26 -7.75
CA LEU A 67 -2.69 6.07 -7.26
C LEU A 67 -3.36 5.26 -8.38
N HIS A 68 -4.03 5.93 -9.32
CA HIS A 68 -4.72 5.24 -10.42
C HIS A 68 -3.74 4.42 -11.28
N ALA A 69 -2.63 5.04 -11.71
CA ALA A 69 -1.61 4.35 -12.50
C ALA A 69 -0.96 3.20 -11.73
N MET A 70 -0.81 3.33 -10.41
CA MET A 70 -0.30 2.28 -9.56
C MET A 70 -1.25 1.08 -9.47
N LEU A 71 -2.56 1.32 -9.31
CA LEU A 71 -3.56 0.26 -9.21
C LEU A 71 -3.66 -0.57 -10.50
N GLU A 72 -3.55 0.05 -11.67
CA GLU A 72 -3.53 -0.70 -12.94
C GLU A 72 -2.30 -1.62 -13.03
N ARG A 73 -1.10 -1.14 -12.68
CA ARG A 73 0.12 -1.98 -12.66
C ARG A 73 -0.02 -3.18 -11.72
N VAL A 74 -0.59 -2.96 -10.54
CA VAL A 74 -0.85 -4.02 -9.57
C VAL A 74 -1.84 -5.04 -10.11
N ARG A 75 -2.90 -4.58 -10.78
CA ARG A 75 -3.89 -5.48 -11.39
C ARG A 75 -3.25 -6.38 -12.44
N GLU A 76 -2.36 -5.84 -13.27
CA GLU A 76 -1.63 -6.60 -14.29
C GLU A 76 -0.67 -7.65 -13.70
N GLN A 77 -0.05 -7.37 -12.54
CA GLN A 77 0.88 -8.31 -11.87
C GLN A 77 0.20 -9.49 -11.17
N LEU A 78 -1.11 -9.39 -10.92
CA LEU A 78 -1.90 -10.38 -10.17
C LEU A 78 -2.86 -11.18 -11.07
N GLN A 79 -2.80 -10.96 -12.39
CA GLN A 79 -3.41 -11.78 -13.42
C GLN A 79 -2.47 -12.92 -13.83
#